data_AF-A0A4Y1ZQE0-F1
#
_entry.id   AF-A0A4Y1ZQE0-F1
#
_cell.length_a   1.000
_cell.length_b   1.000
_cell.length_c   1.000
_cell.angle_alpha   90.00
_cell.angle_beta   90.00
_cell.angle_gamma   90.00
#
_symmetry.space_group_name_H-M   'P 1'
#
loop_
_entity.id
_entity.type
_entity.pdbx_description
1 polymer ?
#
loop_
_entity_poly.entity_id
_entity_poly.type
_entity_poly.pdbx_seq_one_letter_code
_entity_poly.pdbx_strand_id
1 'polypeptide(L)'
;MTADSMVNSLAFKKLNGDNWKQWKFNTETLLCYDGLFGFMEGTEKEPTEDKVSEKDKIEFRHCKQKAISTIVMGINEDHQILIIGLKDAKQI
;
A
#
# COMPACT_ATOMS: atom_id res chain seq x y z
N MET A 1 -11.87 -6.54 20.07
CA MET A 1 -10.59 -6.10 19.50
C MET A 1 -10.85 -5.78 18.03
N THR A 2 -10.88 -4.50 17.64
CA THR A 2 -11.19 -4.08 16.28
C THR A 2 -9.96 -4.22 15.38
N ALA A 3 -10.13 -4.37 14.06
CA ALA A 3 -9.01 -4.48 13.11
C ALA A 3 -8.02 -3.31 13.23
N ASP A 4 -8.51 -2.10 13.57
CA ASP A 4 -7.69 -0.91 13.85
C ASP A 4 -6.70 -1.10 15.01
N SER A 5 -7.04 -1.96 15.98
CA SER A 5 -6.17 -2.30 17.10
C SER A 5 -5.04 -3.26 16.72
N MET A 6 -5.17 -4.02 15.62
CA MET A 6 -4.11 -4.95 15.17
C MET A 6 -3.04 -4.22 14.33
N VAL A 7 -3.42 -3.23 13.53
CA VAL A 7 -2.48 -2.44 12.71
C VAL A 7 -1.50 -1.65 13.58
N ASN A 8 -1.95 -1.11 14.73
CA ASN A 8 -1.08 -0.46 15.71
C ASN A 8 -0.18 -1.44 16.51
N SER A 9 -0.48 -2.75 16.48
CA SER A 9 0.24 -3.79 17.24
C SER A 9 1.38 -4.43 16.43
N LEU A 10 1.30 -4.41 15.09
CA LEU A 10 2.36 -4.85 14.20
C LEU A 10 3.35 -3.70 13.98
N ALA A 11 4.09 -3.32 15.02
CA ALA A 11 5.13 -2.29 14.97
C ALA A 11 6.35 -2.78 14.17
N PHE A 12 6.18 -3.02 12.88
CA PHE A 12 7.27 -3.35 11.97
C PHE A 12 8.26 -2.18 11.91
N LYS A 13 9.54 -2.50 11.88
CA LYS A 13 10.58 -1.48 11.68
C LYS A 13 10.34 -0.80 10.33
N LYS A 14 10.08 0.51 10.36
CA LYS A 14 9.93 1.33 9.15
C LYS A 14 11.20 1.28 8.29
N LEU A 15 11.07 1.51 6.98
CA LEU A 15 12.21 1.50 6.05
C LEU A 15 13.21 2.59 6.42
N ASN A 16 14.41 2.20 6.79
CA ASN A 16 15.46 3.10 7.30
C ASN A 16 16.78 3.00 6.50
N GLY A 17 16.75 2.40 5.31
CA GLY A 17 17.93 2.25 4.43
C GLY A 17 18.74 0.98 4.69
N ASP A 18 18.74 0.43 5.90
CA ASP A 18 19.46 -0.81 6.25
C ASP A 18 18.60 -2.09 6.18
N ASN A 19 17.28 -1.93 6.27
CA ASN A 19 16.35 -3.03 6.51
C ASN A 19 15.46 -3.38 5.31
N TRP A 20 15.85 -3.03 4.08
CA TRP A 20 15.02 -3.19 2.87
C TRP A 20 14.32 -4.55 2.77
N LYS A 21 15.07 -5.66 2.94
CA LYS A 21 14.50 -7.02 2.82
C LYS A 21 13.41 -7.31 3.85
N GLN A 22 13.64 -6.91 5.11
CA GLN A 22 12.69 -7.14 6.19
C GLN A 22 11.47 -6.24 6.06
N TRP A 23 11.68 -4.97 5.72
CA TRP A 23 10.61 -4.02 5.46
C TRP A 23 9.72 -4.53 4.32
N LYS A 24 10.33 -4.91 3.20
CA LYS A 24 9.61 -5.43 2.02
C LYS A 24 8.74 -6.62 2.39
N PHE A 25 9.31 -7.64 3.04
CA PHE A 25 8.56 -8.83 3.47
C PHE A 25 7.37 -8.47 4.38
N ASN A 26 7.57 -7.58 5.35
CA ASN A 26 6.51 -7.18 6.27
C ASN A 26 5.39 -6.40 5.56
N THR A 27 5.74 -5.48 4.67
CA THR A 27 4.78 -4.70 3.88
C THR A 27 4.00 -5.59 2.90
N GLU A 28 4.68 -6.50 2.20
CA GLU A 28 4.03 -7.49 1.31
C GLU A 28 3.06 -8.39 2.07
N THR A 29 3.47 -8.88 3.25
CA THR A 29 2.62 -9.71 4.12
C THR A 29 1.39 -8.94 4.59
N LEU A 30 1.54 -7.67 4.98
CA LEU A 30 0.43 -6.83 5.41
C LEU A 30 -0.55 -6.54 4.27
N LEU A 31 -0.05 -6.20 3.08
CA LEU A 31 -0.89 -5.98 1.90
C LEU A 31 -1.60 -7.26 1.48
N CYS A 32 -0.95 -8.42 1.59
CA CYS A 32 -1.59 -9.72 1.34
C CYS A 32 -2.71 -10.01 2.35
N TYR A 33 -2.45 -9.80 3.64
CA TYR A 33 -3.45 -9.94 4.70
C TYR A 33 -4.69 -9.06 4.47
N ASP A 34 -4.48 -7.83 3.99
CA ASP A 34 -5.55 -6.86 3.70
C ASP A 34 -6.21 -7.06 2.32
N GLY A 35 -5.78 -8.04 1.52
CA GLY A 35 -6.29 -8.24 0.15
C GLY A 35 -5.91 -7.12 -0.83
N LEU A 36 -4.83 -6.39 -0.56
CA LEU A 36 -4.35 -5.24 -1.33
C LEU A 36 -3.09 -5.54 -2.16
N PHE A 37 -2.56 -6.76 -2.07
CA PHE A 37 -1.28 -7.15 -2.69
C PHE A 37 -1.26 -6.93 -4.21
N GLY A 38 -2.38 -7.14 -4.90
CA GLY A 38 -2.46 -6.94 -6.35
C GLY A 38 -2.18 -5.49 -6.79
N PHE A 39 -2.40 -4.49 -5.93
CA PHE A 39 -2.04 -3.10 -6.23
C PHE A 39 -0.53 -2.90 -6.27
N MET A 40 0.22 -3.64 -5.46
CA MET A 40 1.69 -3.63 -5.47
C MET A 40 2.24 -4.35 -6.69
N GLU A 41 1.58 -5.44 -7.13
CA GLU A 41 1.96 -6.18 -8.33
C GLU A 41 1.52 -5.49 -9.64
N GLY A 42 0.65 -4.49 -9.56
CA GLY A 42 0.04 -3.86 -10.73
C GLY A 42 -0.95 -4.77 -11.46
N THR A 43 -1.45 -5.81 -10.79
CA THR A 43 -2.42 -6.78 -11.34
C THR A 43 -3.87 -6.32 -11.17
N GLU A 44 -4.12 -5.42 -10.21
CA GLU A 44 -5.42 -4.78 -10.01
C GLU A 44 -5.80 -3.88 -11.19
N LYS A 45 -6.98 -4.12 -11.75
CA LYS A 45 -7.49 -3.37 -12.91
C LYS A 45 -8.64 -2.50 -12.46
N GLU A 46 -8.60 -1.24 -12.86
CA GLU A 46 -9.72 -0.34 -12.63
C GLU A 46 -10.96 -0.92 -13.33
N PRO A 47 -12.09 -1.05 -12.61
CA PRO A 47 -13.29 -1.62 -13.19
C PRO A 47 -13.83 -0.63 -14.24
N THR A 48 -13.73 -1.01 -15.51
CA THR A 48 -13.90 -0.16 -16.69
C THR A 48 -15.12 -0.52 -17.54
N GLU A 49 -15.89 -1.54 -17.15
CA GLU A 49 -17.08 -1.96 -17.90
C GLU A 49 -18.25 -1.00 -17.71
N ASP A 50 -19.08 -0.84 -18.76
CA ASP A 50 -20.24 0.06 -18.82
C ASP A 50 -21.29 -0.18 -17.71
N LYS A 51 -21.21 -1.30 -16.99
CA LYS A 51 -22.14 -1.71 -15.92
C LYS A 51 -21.54 -1.66 -14.51
N VAL A 52 -20.31 -1.18 -14.37
CA VAL A 52 -19.68 -1.02 -13.04
C VAL A 52 -20.39 0.06 -12.26
N SER A 53 -20.82 -0.24 -11.04
CA SER A 53 -21.49 0.74 -10.19
C SER A 53 -20.50 1.82 -9.74
N GLU A 54 -20.99 3.05 -9.53
CA GLU A 54 -20.15 4.11 -8.96
C GLU A 54 -19.59 3.73 -7.59
N LYS A 55 -20.31 2.89 -6.84
CA LYS A 55 -19.83 2.33 -5.57
C LYS A 55 -18.57 1.50 -5.76
N ASP A 56 -18.53 0.63 -6.76
CA ASP A 56 -17.36 -0.23 -7.03
C ASP A 56 -16.15 0.59 -7.47
N LYS A 57 -16.37 1.67 -8.24
CA LYS A 57 -15.29 2.62 -8.61
C LYS A 57 -14.74 3.36 -7.39
N ILE A 58 -15.61 3.78 -6.48
CA ILE A 58 -15.19 4.43 -5.22
C ILE A 58 -14.39 3.44 -4.37
N GLU A 59 -14.88 2.22 -4.22
CA GLU A 59 -14.21 1.17 -3.44
C GLU A 59 -12.83 0.84 -4.03
N PHE A 60 -12.73 0.69 -5.35
CA PHE A 60 -11.44 0.48 -6.01
C PHE A 60 -10.44 1.60 -5.71
N ARG A 61 -10.87 2.86 -5.79
CA ARG A 61 -10.02 4.02 -5.45
C ARG A 61 -9.62 4.01 -3.97
N HIS A 62 -10.53 3.66 -3.07
CA HIS A 62 -10.22 3.54 -1.64
C HIS A 62 -9.19 2.44 -1.37
N CYS A 63 -9.35 1.25 -1.96
CA CYS A 63 -8.39 0.16 -1.83
C CYS A 63 -7.00 0.56 -2.37
N LYS A 64 -6.95 1.21 -3.54
CA LYS A 64 -5.70 1.75 -4.10
C LYS A 64 -5.04 2.75 -3.15
N GLN A 65 -5.79 3.71 -2.64
CA GLN A 65 -5.29 4.71 -1.69
C GLN A 65 -4.81 4.07 -0.38
N LYS A 66 -5.54 3.06 0.13
CA LYS A 66 -5.16 2.30 1.32
C LYS A 66 -3.83 1.57 1.10
N ALA A 67 -3.67 0.87 -0.01
CA ALA A 67 -2.42 0.16 -0.35
C ALA A 67 -1.22 1.11 -0.40
N ILE A 68 -1.37 2.24 -1.11
CA ILE A 68 -0.32 3.27 -1.21
C ILE A 68 0.00 3.85 0.17
N SER A 69 -1.02 4.19 0.96
CA SER A 69 -0.83 4.78 2.30
C SER A 69 -0.11 3.81 3.23
N THR A 70 -0.44 2.51 3.19
CA THR A 70 0.24 1.47 3.97
C THR A 70 1.74 1.40 3.64
N ILE A 71 2.10 1.46 2.36
CA ILE A 71 3.52 1.47 1.93
C ILE A 71 4.22 2.72 2.46
N VAL A 72 3.62 3.91 2.27
CA VAL A 72 4.21 5.19 2.67
C VAL A 72 4.39 5.27 4.19
N MET A 73 3.39 4.89 4.98
CA MET A 73 3.48 4.88 6.45
C MET A 73 4.53 3.89 6.98
N GLY A 74 4.83 2.85 6.21
CA GLY A 74 5.90 1.91 6.49
C GLY A 74 7.30 2.49 6.28
N ILE A 75 7.47 3.69 5.73
CA ILE A 75 8.78 4.29 5.43
C ILE A 75 9.12 5.34 6.50
N ASN A 76 10.39 5.43 6.90
CA ASN A 76 10.82 6.52 7.79
C ASN A 76 10.56 7.87 7.16
N GLU A 77 10.16 8.85 7.96
CA GLU A 77 9.80 10.20 7.50
C GLU A 77 10.92 10.86 6.69
N ASP A 78 12.17 10.71 7.11
CA ASP A 78 13.36 11.20 6.40
C ASP A 78 13.49 10.64 4.97
N HIS A 79 12.93 9.46 4.71
CA HIS A 79 12.92 8.83 3.38
C HIS A 79 11.62 9.04 2.62
N GLN A 80 10.51 9.38 3.29
CA GLN A 80 9.24 9.67 2.62
C GLN A 80 9.39 10.85 1.66
N ILE A 81 10.22 11.85 1.99
CA ILE A 81 10.48 12.99 1.11
C ILE A 81 10.97 12.59 -0.29
N LEU A 82 11.61 11.42 -0.43
CA LEU A 82 12.12 10.91 -1.70
C LEU A 82 11.03 10.38 -2.63
N ILE A 83 9.85 10.09 -2.08
CA ILE A 83 8.72 9.50 -2.82
C ILE A 83 7.51 10.43 -2.89
N ILE A 84 7.51 11.55 -2.17
CA ILE A 84 6.47 12.57 -2.27
C ILE A 84 6.38 13.05 -3.73
N GLY A 85 5.17 13.01 -4.29
CA GLY A 85 4.90 13.48 -5.65
C GLY A 85 5.22 12.48 -6.76
N LEU A 86 5.80 11.31 -6.45
CA LEU A 86 5.94 10.22 -7.42
C LEU A 86 4.57 9.60 -7.68
N LYS A 87 4.13 9.65 -8.95
CA LYS A 87 2.91 8.99 -9.41
C LYS A 87 3.19 7.61 -10.01
N ASP A 88 4.42 7.41 -10.48
CA ASP A 88 4.87 6.22 -11.18
C ASP A 88 6.27 5.83 -10.69
N ALA A 89 6.60 4.54 -10.82
CA ALA A 89 7.96 4.07 -10.59
C ALA A 89 8.91 4.78 -11.57
N LYS A 90 10.11 5.15 -11.10
CA LYS A 90 11.16 5.66 -11.98
C LYS A 90 11.48 4.58 -13.01
N GLN A 91 11.31 4.88 -14.30
CA GLN A 91 11.80 3.99 -15.36
C GLN A 91 13.33 3.99 -15.25
N ILE A 92 13.90 2.83 -14.92
CA ILE A 92 15.35 2.58 -14.89
C ILE A 92 15.68 1.70 -16.08
#